data_AF-A0A5C5W4E5-F1
#
_entry.id   AF-A0A5C5W4E5-F1
#
_cell.length_a   1.000
_cell.length_b   1.000
_cell.length_c   1.000
_cell.angle_alpha   90.00
_cell.angle_beta   90.00
_cell.angle_gamma   90.00
#
_symmetry.space_group_name_H-M   'P 1'
#
loop_
_entity.id
_entity.type
_entity.pdbx_description
1 polymer ?
#
loop_
_entity_poly.entity_id
_entity_poly.type
_entity_poly.pdbx_seq_one_letter_code
_entity_poly.pdbx_strand_id
1 'polypeptide(L)'
;MDERSRHRDFESRFLQQLRTRAQLLTRGVLPADRVEIEGSPDGVEAVRASLRRLDVLDRNLADDLPGALALQLRFSRRVLGGLMRFSVSRLRGRIIAPVDAMLNGKGAGPVGREEVLDALARYELLPSHVRPSAVVFGSATGFNAAAKALVSSTTGIKLILIGGRDDGGWEVTLPESVEKSPWKTLFEFETQDERLRRLNKHLDERGDLLDSRGVPLAELSEKLGLPEPITEALVRKACRADSRLMTINVGGSLHVCRSPLEDEVSTMSLWSRIRRLLRLKPSVAERVRTLTEQRVKLESGRSSVDRKVDALEGEERAALEQGAAAGSDAVKKQIAGKLVRVRRELKRARTQAQMYSQQIDVIGTHIHHLTLKEQGRRMELPKAEDLTREAAEAERVISELSVNADLARSIEVSAETPMMADEEAAIMAEFEQAATKKAESASGAGSAVSGSKAGAGPERGGAPPVPGAARREDGARASGNATRGEAARPELS
;
A
#
# COMPACT_ATOMS: atom_id res chain seq x y z
N MET A 1 -19.90 1.91 -12.71
CA MET A 1 -20.83 1.57 -11.61
C MET A 1 -21.09 2.86 -10.86
N ASP A 2 -22.36 3.23 -10.67
CA ASP A 2 -22.70 4.43 -9.89
C ASP A 2 -22.29 4.25 -8.41
N GLU A 3 -21.92 5.34 -7.75
CA GLU A 3 -21.49 5.37 -6.35
C GLU A 3 -22.59 4.83 -5.44
N ARG A 4 -23.85 5.16 -5.72
CA ARG A 4 -25.01 4.63 -4.98
C ARG A 4 -25.10 3.11 -5.06
N SER A 5 -24.89 2.54 -6.26
CA SER A 5 -24.87 1.08 -6.45
C SER A 5 -23.72 0.43 -5.68
N ARG A 6 -22.52 1.02 -5.70
CA ARG A 6 -21.37 0.53 -4.92
C ARG A 6 -21.68 0.49 -3.42
N HIS A 7 -22.31 1.53 -2.88
CA HIS A 7 -22.68 1.58 -1.46
C HIS A 7 -23.80 0.58 -1.10
N ARG A 8 -24.80 0.38 -1.96
CA ARG A 8 -25.85 -0.65 -1.76
C ARG A 8 -25.29 -2.06 -1.81
N ASP A 9 -24.35 -2.33 -2.72
CA ASP A 9 -23.69 -3.63 -2.82
C ASP A 9 -22.85 -3.90 -1.56
N PHE A 10 -22.15 -2.88 -1.06
CA PHE A 10 -21.44 -2.97 0.21
C PHE A 10 -22.39 -3.27 1.37
N GLU A 11 -23.51 -2.54 1.49
CA GLU A 11 -24.53 -2.76 2.51
C GLU A 11 -25.08 -4.19 2.50
N SER A 12 -25.43 -4.67 1.30
CA SER A 12 -25.94 -6.03 1.10
C SER A 12 -24.93 -7.08 1.55
N ARG A 13 -23.66 -6.95 1.10
CA ARG A 13 -22.57 -7.85 1.50
C ARG A 13 -22.31 -7.80 3.01
N PHE A 14 -22.27 -6.61 3.61
CA PHE A 14 -22.04 -6.41 5.04
C PHE A 14 -23.11 -7.12 5.89
N LEU A 15 -24.39 -6.88 5.60
CA LEU A 15 -25.49 -7.47 6.36
C LEU A 15 -25.60 -8.98 6.14
N GLN A 16 -25.35 -9.45 4.91
CA GLN A 16 -25.35 -10.87 4.58
C GLN A 16 -24.22 -11.61 5.30
N GLN A 17 -23.00 -11.05 5.33
CA GLN A 17 -21.85 -11.64 6.02
C GLN A 17 -22.12 -11.72 7.53
N LEU A 18 -22.61 -10.63 8.13
CA LEU A 18 -22.94 -10.59 9.54
C LEU A 18 -23.99 -11.65 9.92
N ARG A 19 -25.05 -11.79 9.10
CA ARG A 19 -26.09 -12.83 9.26
C ARG A 19 -25.51 -14.24 9.17
N THR A 20 -24.77 -14.52 8.11
CA THR A 20 -24.23 -15.85 7.80
C THR A 20 -23.26 -16.30 8.89
N ARG A 21 -22.34 -15.42 9.31
CA ARG A 21 -21.38 -15.72 10.36
C ARG A 21 -22.06 -15.92 11.72
N ALA A 22 -23.05 -15.10 12.08
CA ALA A 22 -23.78 -15.28 13.33
C ALA A 22 -24.46 -16.66 13.41
N GLN A 23 -25.08 -17.12 12.32
CA GLN A 23 -25.72 -18.43 12.25
C GLN A 23 -24.70 -19.58 12.31
N LEU A 24 -23.57 -19.44 11.62
CA LEU A 24 -22.53 -20.47 11.58
C LEU A 24 -21.82 -20.63 12.93
N LEU A 25 -21.47 -19.52 13.59
CA LEU A 25 -20.62 -19.52 14.79
C LEU A 25 -21.38 -19.82 16.09
N THR A 26 -22.71 -19.72 16.11
CA THR A 26 -23.54 -20.17 17.25
C THR A 26 -23.55 -21.69 17.44
N ARG A 27 -22.96 -22.46 16.52
CA ARG A 27 -22.78 -23.91 16.62
C ARG A 27 -21.50 -24.32 17.36
N GLY A 28 -21.05 -23.52 18.33
CA GLY A 28 -20.01 -23.90 19.29
C GLY A 28 -18.82 -22.94 19.44
N VAL A 29 -18.66 -21.94 18.58
CA VAL A 29 -17.55 -20.96 18.69
C VAL A 29 -17.93 -19.80 19.60
N LEU A 30 -19.16 -19.31 19.46
CA LEU A 30 -19.68 -18.22 20.28
C LEU A 30 -20.25 -18.76 21.61
N PRO A 31 -20.23 -17.94 22.69
CA PRO A 31 -20.88 -18.29 23.95
C PRO A 31 -22.41 -18.17 23.89
N ALA A 32 -23.02 -18.63 22.78
CA ALA A 32 -24.45 -18.60 22.51
C ALA A 32 -24.85 -19.79 21.65
N ASP A 33 -26.00 -20.40 21.95
CA ASP A 33 -26.48 -21.61 21.25
C ASP A 33 -27.48 -21.27 20.14
N ARG A 34 -28.00 -20.03 20.13
CA ARG A 34 -29.00 -19.55 19.19
C ARG A 34 -28.83 -18.07 18.91
N VAL A 35 -29.06 -17.68 17.68
CA VAL A 35 -29.22 -16.29 17.26
C VAL A 35 -30.60 -16.08 16.65
N GLU A 36 -31.28 -15.02 17.09
CA GLU A 36 -32.48 -14.49 16.45
C GLU A 36 -32.09 -13.27 15.63
N ILE A 37 -32.57 -13.20 14.39
CA ILE A 37 -32.14 -12.23 13.39
C ILE A 37 -33.38 -11.49 12.90
N GLU A 38 -33.45 -10.20 13.20
CA GLU A 38 -34.59 -9.34 12.91
C GLU A 38 -34.14 -8.13 12.09
N GLY A 39 -34.94 -7.70 11.13
CA GLY A 39 -34.76 -6.39 10.49
C GLY A 39 -35.13 -5.29 11.47
N SER A 40 -34.37 -4.20 11.48
CA SER A 40 -34.64 -3.04 12.33
C SER A 40 -35.03 -1.82 11.47
N PRO A 41 -36.06 -1.03 11.86
CA PRO A 41 -36.43 0.19 11.15
C PRO A 41 -35.42 1.34 11.35
N ASP A 42 -34.45 1.19 12.27
CA ASP A 42 -33.48 2.24 12.63
C ASP A 42 -32.73 2.81 11.41
N GLY A 43 -32.48 1.98 10.39
CA GLY A 43 -31.78 2.38 9.17
C GLY A 43 -32.58 3.43 8.39
N VAL A 44 -33.80 3.09 8.00
CA VAL A 44 -34.73 3.97 7.27
C VAL A 44 -34.98 5.27 8.05
N GLU A 45 -35.22 5.17 9.36
CA GLU A 45 -35.46 6.35 10.19
C GLU A 45 -34.28 7.31 10.22
N ALA A 46 -33.06 6.78 10.22
CA ALA A 46 -31.88 7.59 10.22
C ALA A 46 -31.55 8.19 8.84
N VAL A 47 -31.80 7.47 7.74
CA VAL A 47 -31.75 8.05 6.40
C VAL A 47 -32.76 9.19 6.27
N ARG A 48 -34.00 8.98 6.72
CA ARG A 48 -35.04 10.04 6.75
C ARG A 48 -34.62 11.23 7.60
N ALA A 49 -33.98 11.00 8.74
CA ALA A 49 -33.45 12.07 9.57
C ALA A 49 -32.38 12.88 8.83
N SER A 50 -31.48 12.23 8.09
CA SER A 50 -30.48 12.90 7.26
C SER A 50 -31.11 13.68 6.11
N LEU A 51 -32.08 13.11 5.39
CA LEU A 51 -32.82 13.80 4.32
C LEU A 51 -33.53 15.06 4.83
N ARG A 52 -34.15 14.99 6.01
CA ARG A 52 -34.78 16.16 6.65
C ARG A 52 -33.78 17.26 6.99
N ARG A 53 -32.56 16.91 7.44
CA ARG A 53 -31.50 17.92 7.70
C ARG A 53 -31.07 18.65 6.42
N LEU A 54 -31.18 17.97 5.27
CA LEU A 54 -30.82 18.50 3.96
C LEU A 54 -32.02 19.12 3.22
N ASP A 55 -33.17 19.25 3.88
CA ASP A 55 -34.43 19.75 3.31
C ASP A 55 -34.92 18.99 2.05
N VAL A 56 -34.62 17.69 1.98
CA VAL A 56 -35.08 16.80 0.90
C VAL A 56 -36.32 16.03 1.36
N LEU A 57 -37.48 16.37 0.81
CA LEU A 57 -38.79 15.82 1.22
C LEU A 57 -39.26 14.58 0.44
N ASP A 58 -38.39 13.96 -0.36
CA ASP A 58 -38.74 12.75 -1.12
C ASP A 58 -38.80 11.52 -0.20
N ARG A 59 -40.00 10.96 -0.03
CA ARG A 59 -40.25 9.79 0.83
C ARG A 59 -39.72 8.50 0.22
N ASN A 60 -39.75 8.37 -1.10
CA ASN A 60 -39.33 7.14 -1.80
C ASN A 60 -37.81 7.04 -1.85
N LEU A 61 -37.13 8.19 -1.93
CA LEU A 61 -35.68 8.27 -1.91
C LEU A 61 -35.06 7.66 -0.65
N ALA A 62 -35.75 7.68 0.50
CA ALA A 62 -35.25 7.12 1.74
C ALA A 62 -35.04 5.60 1.67
N ASP A 63 -35.91 4.90 0.95
CA ASP A 63 -35.82 3.44 0.77
C ASP A 63 -34.77 3.07 -0.29
N ASP A 64 -34.44 4.05 -1.16
CA ASP A 64 -33.45 3.90 -2.21
C ASP A 64 -32.00 4.25 -1.78
N LEU A 65 -31.82 4.96 -0.68
CA LEU A 65 -30.48 5.33 -0.23
C LEU A 65 -29.84 4.20 0.58
N PRO A 66 -28.52 3.98 0.42
CA PRO A 66 -27.81 3.02 1.26
C PRO A 66 -27.84 3.46 2.73
N GLY A 67 -27.81 2.48 3.64
CA GLY A 67 -27.93 2.72 5.09
C GLY A 67 -29.37 2.69 5.60
N ALA A 68 -30.34 2.47 4.72
CA ALA A 68 -31.74 2.23 5.04
C ALA A 68 -31.94 0.86 5.73
N LEU A 69 -31.06 -0.12 5.50
CA LEU A 69 -31.17 -1.43 6.11
C LEU A 69 -30.40 -1.49 7.43
N ALA A 70 -31.04 -2.09 8.44
CA ALA A 70 -30.41 -2.38 9.72
C ALA A 70 -30.81 -3.78 10.21
N LEU A 71 -29.92 -4.40 10.97
CA LEU A 71 -30.06 -5.75 11.48
C LEU A 71 -29.95 -5.75 13.00
N GLN A 72 -30.86 -6.45 13.67
CA GLN A 72 -30.76 -6.78 15.09
C GLN A 72 -30.48 -8.27 15.24
N LEU A 73 -29.40 -8.59 15.98
CA LEU A 73 -29.02 -9.94 16.33
C LEU A 73 -29.16 -10.13 17.83
N ARG A 74 -29.99 -11.07 18.25
CA ARG A 74 -30.15 -11.45 19.65
C ARG A 74 -29.57 -12.84 19.87
N PHE A 75 -28.47 -12.89 20.61
CA PHE A 75 -27.80 -14.13 20.97
C PHE A 75 -28.33 -14.62 22.32
N SER A 76 -28.73 -15.89 22.37
CA SER A 76 -29.23 -16.53 23.58
C SER A 76 -28.55 -17.86 23.84
N ARG A 77 -28.45 -18.21 25.12
CA ARG A 77 -27.92 -19.48 25.59
C ARG A 77 -28.97 -20.21 26.42
N ARG A 78 -29.04 -21.52 26.27
CA ARG A 78 -29.89 -22.39 27.08
C ARG A 78 -29.23 -22.66 28.41
N VAL A 79 -30.01 -22.60 29.49
CA VAL A 79 -29.56 -22.90 30.86
C VAL A 79 -30.59 -23.86 31.49
N LEU A 80 -30.20 -24.61 32.53
CA LEU A 80 -31.05 -25.57 33.24
C LEU A 80 -31.69 -26.62 32.32
N GLY A 81 -30.86 -27.37 31.59
CA GLY A 81 -31.34 -28.47 30.72
C GLY A 81 -32.20 -28.02 29.54
N GLY A 82 -32.19 -26.72 29.18
CA GLY A 82 -32.95 -26.19 28.05
C GLY A 82 -34.29 -25.56 28.41
N LEU A 83 -34.68 -25.57 29.69
CA LEU A 83 -35.93 -24.99 30.17
C LEU A 83 -35.94 -23.45 30.12
N MET A 84 -34.79 -22.80 30.32
CA MET A 84 -34.68 -21.34 30.29
C MET A 84 -33.71 -20.86 29.22
N ARG A 85 -34.01 -19.70 28.63
CA ARG A 85 -33.12 -19.01 27.69
C ARG A 85 -32.73 -17.65 28.24
N PHE A 86 -31.42 -17.41 28.31
CA PHE A 86 -30.88 -16.13 28.73
C PHE A 86 -30.30 -15.40 27.52
N SER A 87 -30.58 -14.10 27.42
CA SER A 87 -30.00 -13.24 26.39
C SER A 87 -28.55 -12.95 26.79
N VAL A 88 -27.60 -13.41 25.99
CA VAL A 88 -26.16 -13.21 26.26
C VAL A 88 -25.69 -11.89 25.66
N SER A 89 -26.14 -11.58 24.44
CA SER A 89 -25.74 -10.38 23.72
C SER A 89 -26.85 -9.90 22.79
N ARG A 90 -26.96 -8.59 22.65
CA ARG A 90 -27.81 -7.93 21.65
C ARG A 90 -26.93 -7.03 20.80
N LEU A 91 -26.82 -7.36 19.53
CA LEU A 91 -25.99 -6.64 18.58
C LEU A 91 -26.88 -5.94 17.55
N ARG A 92 -26.62 -4.67 17.26
CA ARG A 92 -27.24 -3.96 16.14
C ARG A 92 -26.19 -3.66 15.07
N GLY A 93 -26.45 -4.06 13.84
CA GLY A 93 -25.60 -3.80 12.68
C GLY A 93 -26.28 -2.83 11.72
N ARG A 94 -25.58 -1.81 11.27
CA ARG A 94 -26.11 -0.79 10.34
C ARG A 94 -25.00 -0.16 9.50
N ILE A 95 -25.32 0.29 8.29
CA ILE A 95 -24.42 1.12 7.48
C ILE A 95 -24.61 2.62 7.79
N ILE A 96 -23.50 3.33 7.97
CA ILE A 96 -23.46 4.80 7.97
C ILE A 96 -23.09 5.23 6.55
N ALA A 97 -24.08 5.76 5.83
CA ALA A 97 -23.89 6.22 4.46
C ALA A 97 -23.73 7.75 4.42
N PRO A 98 -22.81 8.28 3.60
CA PRO A 98 -22.60 9.72 3.44
C PRO A 98 -23.68 10.32 2.53
N VAL A 99 -24.91 10.41 3.05
CA VAL A 99 -26.12 10.83 2.32
C VAL A 99 -25.91 12.18 1.63
N ASP A 100 -25.32 13.15 2.31
CA ASP A 100 -25.07 14.49 1.77
C ASP A 100 -24.16 14.47 0.53
N ALA A 101 -23.07 13.70 0.59
CA ALA A 101 -22.14 13.57 -0.54
C ALA A 101 -22.83 12.91 -1.76
N MET A 102 -23.60 11.84 -1.55
CA MET A 102 -24.29 11.11 -2.61
C MET A 102 -25.46 11.89 -3.25
N LEU A 103 -26.08 12.82 -2.53
CA LEU A 103 -27.12 13.68 -3.09
C LEU A 103 -26.53 14.81 -3.94
N ASN A 104 -25.38 15.33 -3.52
CA ASN A 104 -24.70 16.42 -4.20
C ASN A 104 -23.73 15.95 -5.31
N GLY A 105 -23.65 14.63 -5.57
CA GLY A 105 -22.71 14.06 -6.54
C GLY A 105 -21.24 14.29 -6.19
N LYS A 106 -20.93 14.48 -4.90
CA LYS A 106 -19.56 14.63 -4.40
C LYS A 106 -19.04 13.25 -4.00
N GLY A 107 -17.78 12.97 -4.32
CA GLY A 107 -17.14 11.73 -3.88
C GLY A 107 -17.17 11.61 -2.35
N ALA A 108 -17.68 10.48 -1.86
CA ALA A 108 -17.79 10.22 -0.45
C ALA A 108 -16.41 10.04 0.20
N GLY A 109 -16.13 10.85 1.23
CA GLY A 109 -14.98 10.65 2.12
C GLY A 109 -15.20 9.52 3.14
N PRO A 110 -14.17 9.17 3.93
CA PRO A 110 -14.32 8.27 5.06
C PRO A 110 -15.21 8.90 6.15
N VAL A 111 -16.02 8.07 6.81
CA VAL A 111 -16.96 8.51 7.85
C VAL A 111 -16.18 9.07 9.05
N GLY A 112 -16.63 10.24 9.52
CA GLY A 112 -16.02 11.01 10.59
C GLY A 112 -16.53 10.70 11.99
N ARG A 113 -15.84 11.26 12.99
CA ARG A 113 -16.17 11.09 14.43
C ARG A 113 -17.61 11.51 14.75
N GLU A 114 -18.02 12.69 14.30
CA GLU A 114 -19.34 13.27 14.62
C GLU A 114 -20.50 12.42 14.07
N GLU A 115 -20.34 11.87 12.88
CA GLU A 115 -21.34 11.00 12.24
C GLU A 115 -21.51 9.69 13.03
N VAL A 116 -20.41 9.14 13.54
CA VAL A 116 -20.44 7.95 14.40
C VAL A 116 -21.10 8.26 15.75
N LEU A 117 -20.80 9.41 16.36
CA LEU A 117 -21.41 9.82 17.63
C LEU A 117 -22.92 10.08 17.48
N ASP A 118 -23.35 10.77 16.43
CA ASP A 118 -24.76 10.98 16.12
C ASP A 118 -25.51 9.66 15.89
N ALA A 119 -24.87 8.70 15.21
CA ALA A 119 -25.43 7.36 15.06
C ALA A 119 -25.50 6.58 16.39
N LEU A 120 -24.48 6.70 17.24
CA LEU A 120 -24.38 6.00 18.52
C LEU A 120 -25.37 6.54 19.56
N ALA A 121 -25.54 7.86 19.64
CA ALA A 121 -26.41 8.54 20.59
C ALA A 121 -27.86 8.02 20.55
N ARG A 122 -28.34 7.64 19.36
CA ARG A 122 -29.67 7.04 19.17
C ARG A 122 -29.87 5.75 19.97
N TYR A 123 -28.82 4.95 20.14
CA TYR A 123 -28.88 3.71 20.90
C TYR A 123 -28.70 3.92 22.41
N GLU A 124 -27.96 4.95 22.80
CA GLU A 124 -27.78 5.30 24.21
C GLU A 124 -29.08 5.81 24.84
N LEU A 125 -29.92 6.51 24.08
CA LEU A 125 -31.23 6.98 24.51
C LEU A 125 -32.27 5.87 24.67
N LEU A 126 -32.00 4.66 24.18
CA LEU A 126 -32.94 3.53 24.33
C LEU A 126 -33.02 3.07 25.81
N PRO A 127 -34.21 2.64 26.26
CA PRO A 127 -34.38 2.00 27.57
C PRO A 127 -33.41 0.83 27.76
N SER A 128 -32.89 0.66 28.97
CA SER A 128 -31.86 -0.35 29.29
C SER A 128 -32.23 -1.78 28.86
N HIS A 129 -33.50 -2.14 28.93
CA HIS A 129 -34.00 -3.46 28.53
C HIS A 129 -34.08 -3.67 27.02
N VAL A 130 -34.00 -2.61 26.20
CA VAL A 130 -33.96 -2.66 24.72
C VAL A 130 -32.56 -2.34 24.19
N ARG A 131 -31.76 -1.60 24.96
CA ARG A 131 -30.42 -1.15 24.58
C ARG A 131 -29.54 -2.32 24.11
N PRO A 132 -28.85 -2.18 22.97
CA PRO A 132 -27.91 -3.19 22.50
C PRO A 132 -26.68 -3.23 23.40
N SER A 133 -26.09 -4.42 23.58
CA SER A 133 -24.78 -4.56 24.23
C SER A 133 -23.63 -4.17 23.30
N ALA A 134 -23.84 -4.28 21.98
CA ALA A 134 -22.87 -3.89 20.97
C ALA A 134 -23.55 -3.29 19.72
N VAL A 135 -22.88 -2.34 19.08
CA VAL A 135 -23.29 -1.74 17.81
C VAL A 135 -22.16 -1.88 16.79
N VAL A 136 -22.51 -2.30 15.58
CA VAL A 136 -21.60 -2.50 14.45
C VAL A 136 -21.98 -1.51 13.37
N PHE A 137 -21.11 -0.54 13.11
CA PHE A 137 -21.28 0.38 11.99
C PHE A 137 -20.42 -0.05 10.81
N GLY A 138 -21.05 -0.20 9.65
CA GLY A 138 -20.37 -0.41 8.38
C GLY A 138 -20.27 0.89 7.57
N SER A 139 -19.20 1.06 6.80
CA SER A 139 -19.05 2.15 5.83
C SER A 139 -18.31 1.67 4.58
N ALA A 140 -18.83 1.95 3.39
CA ALA A 140 -18.19 1.53 2.12
C ALA A 140 -16.88 2.29 1.84
N THR A 141 -16.72 3.50 2.41
CA THR A 141 -15.53 4.35 2.30
C THR A 141 -14.62 4.25 3.52
N GLY A 142 -14.98 3.42 4.49
CA GLY A 142 -14.26 3.29 5.74
C GLY A 142 -14.50 4.44 6.72
N PHE A 143 -13.61 4.54 7.70
CA PHE A 143 -13.69 5.47 8.83
C PHE A 143 -12.37 6.20 8.99
N ASN A 144 -12.42 7.48 9.35
CA ASN A 144 -11.21 8.25 9.63
C ASN A 144 -10.60 7.86 10.99
N ALA A 145 -9.36 8.32 11.25
CA ALA A 145 -8.65 7.99 12.49
C ALA A 145 -9.40 8.45 13.77
N ALA A 146 -10.08 9.61 13.70
CA ALA A 146 -10.84 10.14 14.83
C ALA A 146 -12.07 9.29 15.17
N ALA A 147 -12.77 8.74 14.16
CA ALA A 147 -13.85 7.79 14.35
C ALA A 147 -13.34 6.45 14.92
N LYS A 148 -12.21 5.95 14.42
CA LYS A 148 -11.57 4.72 14.93
C LYS A 148 -11.18 4.83 16.40
N ALA A 149 -10.69 5.98 16.84
CA ALA A 149 -10.37 6.23 18.25
C ALA A 149 -11.58 6.10 19.19
N LEU A 150 -12.81 6.32 18.69
CA LEU A 150 -14.02 6.18 19.50
C LEU A 150 -14.24 4.76 20.01
N VAL A 151 -13.81 3.75 19.25
CA VAL A 151 -13.96 2.33 19.58
C VAL A 151 -13.37 2.00 20.96
N SER A 152 -12.23 2.61 21.29
CA SER A 152 -11.58 2.42 22.59
C SER A 152 -12.13 3.33 23.69
N SER A 153 -12.68 4.50 23.33
CA SER A 153 -13.16 5.49 24.30
C SER A 153 -14.59 5.27 24.80
N THR A 154 -15.40 4.49 24.06
CA THR A 154 -16.83 4.35 24.37
C THR A 154 -17.05 3.47 25.61
N THR A 155 -17.64 4.03 26.66
CA THR A 155 -18.02 3.32 27.88
C THR A 155 -19.47 2.87 27.80
N GLY A 156 -19.74 1.58 28.00
CA GLY A 156 -21.09 1.02 27.93
C GLY A 156 -21.30 0.16 26.69
N ILE A 157 -21.92 0.72 25.64
CA ILE A 157 -22.18 0.00 24.39
C ILE A 157 -20.86 -0.26 23.66
N LYS A 158 -20.59 -1.52 23.31
CA LYS A 158 -19.38 -1.86 22.54
C LYS A 158 -19.54 -1.41 21.10
N LEU A 159 -18.70 -0.47 20.68
CA LEU A 159 -18.68 0.05 19.31
C LEU A 159 -17.72 -0.76 18.45
N ILE A 160 -18.19 -1.29 17.31
CA ILE A 160 -17.39 -1.96 16.30
C ILE A 160 -17.53 -1.20 14.98
N LEU A 161 -16.43 -0.93 14.29
CA LEU A 161 -16.42 -0.27 12.99
C LEU A 161 -15.90 -1.23 11.92
N ILE A 162 -16.60 -1.30 10.78
CA ILE A 162 -16.27 -2.14 9.63
C ILE A 162 -16.24 -1.29 8.36
N GLY A 163 -15.04 -0.99 7.87
CA GLY A 163 -14.81 -0.23 6.64
C GLY A 163 -14.61 -1.12 5.43
N GLY A 164 -15.13 -0.73 4.28
CA GLY A 164 -14.70 -1.24 2.99
C GLY A 164 -13.33 -0.69 2.61
N ARG A 165 -12.49 -1.53 2.01
CA ARG A 165 -11.22 -1.14 1.41
C ARG A 165 -11.36 -1.07 -0.11
N ASP A 166 -10.50 -0.30 -0.76
CA ASP A 166 -10.51 -0.14 -2.22
C ASP A 166 -10.14 -1.43 -2.97
N ASP A 167 -9.43 -2.34 -2.32
CA ASP A 167 -9.10 -3.66 -2.86
C ASP A 167 -10.23 -4.70 -2.68
N GLY A 168 -11.40 -4.26 -2.23
CA GLY A 168 -12.58 -5.09 -1.99
C GLY A 168 -12.56 -5.85 -0.67
N GLY A 169 -11.54 -5.60 0.16
CA GLY A 169 -11.42 -6.16 1.49
C GLY A 169 -12.15 -5.38 2.58
N TRP A 170 -12.00 -5.86 3.82
CA TRP A 170 -12.63 -5.26 5.00
C TRP A 170 -11.58 -4.78 5.99
N GLU A 171 -11.75 -3.57 6.49
CA GLU A 171 -11.03 -3.03 7.63
C GLU A 171 -11.92 -3.12 8.87
N VAL A 172 -11.45 -3.77 9.93
CA VAL A 172 -12.25 -3.98 11.15
C VAL A 172 -11.54 -3.35 12.33
N THR A 173 -12.21 -2.46 13.04
CA THR A 173 -11.73 -1.85 14.28
C THR A 173 -12.59 -2.34 15.44
N LEU A 174 -11.95 -3.01 16.41
CA LEU A 174 -12.60 -3.67 17.54
C LEU A 174 -12.13 -3.05 18.86
N PRO A 175 -13.00 -3.01 19.89
CA PRO A 175 -12.57 -2.68 21.23
C PRO A 175 -11.81 -3.87 21.83
N GLU A 176 -10.82 -3.60 22.68
CA GLU A 176 -9.94 -4.63 23.27
C GLU A 176 -10.71 -5.78 23.93
N SER A 177 -11.83 -5.47 24.60
CA SER A 177 -12.69 -6.47 25.23
C SER A 177 -13.33 -7.45 24.24
N VAL A 178 -13.61 -7.02 23.01
CA VAL A 178 -14.14 -7.89 21.95
C VAL A 178 -13.01 -8.63 21.27
N GLU A 179 -11.87 -7.97 21.05
CA GLU A 179 -10.69 -8.55 20.41
C GLU A 179 -10.16 -9.77 21.16
N LYS A 180 -10.15 -9.73 22.50
CA LYS A 180 -9.72 -10.85 23.35
C LYS A 180 -10.80 -11.92 23.58
N SER A 181 -12.01 -11.73 23.03
CA SER A 181 -13.15 -12.61 23.25
C SER A 181 -13.44 -13.50 22.03
N PRO A 182 -14.19 -14.59 22.20
CA PRO A 182 -14.66 -15.41 21.07
C PRO A 182 -15.49 -14.63 20.04
N TRP A 183 -16.09 -13.50 20.44
CA TRP A 183 -16.87 -12.65 19.55
C TRP A 183 -16.05 -12.01 18.42
N LYS A 184 -14.71 -11.91 18.55
CA LYS A 184 -13.84 -11.43 17.46
C LYS A 184 -14.10 -12.19 16.16
N THR A 185 -14.30 -13.50 16.24
CA THR A 185 -14.55 -14.36 15.07
C THR A 185 -15.82 -13.97 14.30
N LEU A 186 -16.81 -13.34 14.94
CA LEU A 186 -18.01 -12.85 14.26
C LEU A 186 -17.69 -11.79 13.21
N PHE A 187 -16.61 -11.02 13.41
CA PHE A 187 -16.25 -9.86 12.59
C PHE A 187 -15.15 -10.15 11.55
N GLU A 188 -14.71 -11.40 11.42
CA GLU A 188 -13.77 -11.79 10.38
C GLU A 188 -14.49 -12.00 9.04
N PHE A 189 -14.87 -10.92 8.36
CA PHE A 189 -15.75 -10.96 7.19
C PHE A 189 -15.12 -11.56 5.94
N GLU A 190 -13.81 -11.74 5.93
CA GLU A 190 -13.10 -12.38 4.83
C GLU A 190 -12.78 -13.84 5.14
N THR A 191 -13.13 -14.70 4.19
CA THR A 191 -12.61 -16.06 4.12
C THR A 191 -11.14 -16.06 3.74
N GLN A 192 -10.44 -17.16 4.03
CA GLN A 192 -9.03 -17.31 3.65
C GLN A 192 -8.84 -17.26 2.12
N ASP A 193 -9.80 -17.75 1.35
CA ASP A 193 -9.71 -17.75 -0.11
C ASP A 193 -9.96 -16.37 -0.71
N GLU A 194 -10.87 -15.57 -0.13
CA GLU A 194 -11.01 -14.15 -0.52
C GLU A 194 -9.74 -13.36 -0.23
N ARG A 195 -9.11 -13.58 0.94
CA ARG A 195 -7.80 -13.00 1.26
C ARG A 195 -6.72 -13.41 0.27
N LEU A 196 -6.68 -14.68 -0.13
CA LEU A 196 -5.73 -15.18 -1.12
C LEU A 196 -5.96 -14.57 -2.50
N ARG A 197 -7.21 -14.46 -2.96
CA ARG A 197 -7.54 -13.79 -4.23
C ARG A 197 -7.10 -12.33 -4.22
N ARG A 198 -7.31 -11.63 -3.10
CA ARG A 198 -6.89 -10.24 -2.92
C ARG A 198 -5.37 -10.10 -2.91
N LEU A 199 -4.66 -10.98 -2.20
CA LEU A 199 -3.20 -11.05 -2.26
C LEU A 199 -2.72 -11.26 -3.70
N ASN A 200 -3.26 -12.23 -4.42
CA ASN A 200 -2.87 -12.51 -5.81
C ASN A 200 -3.11 -11.29 -6.71
N LYS A 201 -4.25 -10.60 -6.57
CA LYS A 201 -4.53 -9.35 -7.27
C LYS A 201 -3.43 -8.30 -7.03
N HIS A 202 -3.03 -8.08 -5.77
CA HIS A 202 -1.94 -7.12 -5.44
C HIS A 202 -0.57 -7.59 -5.94
N LEU A 203 -0.32 -8.90 -5.98
CA LEU A 203 0.91 -9.46 -6.56
C LEU A 203 0.94 -9.24 -8.08
N ASP A 204 -0.18 -9.46 -8.77
CA ASP A 204 -0.30 -9.24 -10.22
C ASP A 204 -0.18 -7.76 -10.60
N GLU A 205 -0.81 -6.86 -9.82
CA GLU A 205 -0.65 -5.40 -9.97
C GLU A 205 0.81 -4.94 -9.77
N ARG A 206 1.63 -5.75 -9.07
CA ARG A 206 3.04 -5.48 -8.76
C ARG A 206 4.00 -6.40 -9.51
N GLY A 207 3.57 -6.95 -10.65
CA GLY A 207 4.38 -7.88 -11.47
C GLY A 207 5.81 -7.38 -11.72
N ASP A 208 5.97 -6.13 -12.15
CA ASP A 208 7.28 -5.53 -12.44
C ASP A 208 8.20 -5.51 -11.21
N LEU A 209 7.64 -5.28 -10.01
CA LEU A 209 8.40 -5.30 -8.75
C LEU A 209 8.76 -6.73 -8.36
N LEU A 210 7.88 -7.71 -8.59
CA LEU A 210 8.16 -9.12 -8.30
C LEU A 210 9.30 -9.67 -9.16
N ASP A 211 9.39 -9.22 -10.41
CA ASP A 211 10.41 -9.67 -11.38
C ASP A 211 11.76 -8.94 -11.22
N SER A 212 11.78 -7.80 -10.52
CA SER A 212 12.98 -7.00 -10.25
C SER A 212 13.47 -7.17 -8.81
N ARG A 213 12.92 -6.37 -7.88
CA ARG A 213 13.45 -6.21 -6.51
C ARG A 213 12.72 -7.05 -5.47
N GLY A 214 11.64 -7.71 -5.85
CA GLY A 214 10.65 -8.28 -4.96
C GLY A 214 9.79 -7.24 -4.25
N VAL A 215 8.77 -7.72 -3.54
CA VAL A 215 7.87 -6.90 -2.74
C VAL A 215 8.06 -7.27 -1.27
N PRO A 216 8.41 -6.32 -0.38
CA PRO A 216 8.51 -6.58 1.05
C PRO A 216 7.18 -7.08 1.62
N LEU A 217 7.25 -8.07 2.51
CA LEU A 217 6.07 -8.64 3.16
C LEU A 217 5.32 -7.57 3.99
N ALA A 218 6.05 -6.70 4.69
CA ALA A 218 5.48 -5.59 5.45
C ALA A 218 4.64 -4.66 4.56
N GLU A 219 5.13 -4.33 3.36
CA GLU A 219 4.41 -3.49 2.38
C GLU A 219 3.13 -4.19 1.89
N LEU A 220 3.18 -5.49 1.61
CA LEU A 220 1.98 -6.28 1.27
C LEU A 220 0.99 -6.32 2.43
N SER A 221 1.50 -6.46 3.66
CA SER A 221 0.69 -6.54 4.87
C SER A 221 -0.08 -5.24 5.12
N GLU A 222 0.61 -4.10 5.00
CA GLU A 222 0.00 -2.77 5.09
C GLU A 222 -1.05 -2.57 3.99
N LYS A 223 -0.71 -2.91 2.74
CA LYS A 223 -1.61 -2.75 1.60
C LYS A 223 -2.87 -3.62 1.73
N LEU A 224 -2.74 -4.83 2.25
CA LEU A 224 -3.86 -5.73 2.52
C LEU A 224 -4.63 -5.37 3.81
N GLY A 225 -4.03 -4.58 4.71
CA GLY A 225 -4.59 -4.32 6.03
C GLY A 225 -4.67 -5.59 6.89
N LEU A 226 -3.71 -6.51 6.70
CA LEU A 226 -3.63 -7.76 7.44
C LEU A 226 -2.39 -7.75 8.36
N PRO A 227 -2.40 -8.48 9.48
CA PRO A 227 -1.19 -8.73 10.27
C PRO A 227 -0.14 -9.52 9.48
N GLU A 228 1.14 -9.18 9.67
CA GLU A 228 2.26 -9.78 8.95
C GLU A 228 2.30 -11.33 9.01
N PRO A 229 2.04 -11.99 10.17
CA PRO A 229 2.02 -13.45 10.22
C PRO A 229 0.92 -14.09 9.36
N ILE A 230 -0.22 -13.40 9.21
CA ILE A 230 -1.33 -13.86 8.36
C ILE A 230 -0.97 -13.65 6.89
N THR A 231 -0.40 -12.49 6.56
CA THR A 231 0.10 -12.19 5.20
C THR A 231 1.17 -13.20 4.78
N GLU A 232 2.11 -13.55 5.67
CA GLU A 232 3.13 -14.57 5.41
C GLU A 232 2.51 -15.93 5.10
N ALA A 233 1.53 -16.36 5.89
CA ALA A 233 0.84 -17.63 5.66
C ALA A 233 0.11 -17.65 4.31
N LEU A 234 -0.49 -16.53 3.91
CA LEU A 234 -1.15 -16.38 2.60
C LEU A 234 -0.13 -16.39 1.46
N VAL A 235 1.00 -15.69 1.60
CA VAL A 235 2.10 -15.69 0.63
C VAL A 235 2.65 -17.11 0.46
N ARG A 236 2.90 -17.83 1.55
CA ARG A 236 3.32 -19.24 1.48
C ARG A 236 2.30 -20.12 0.77
N LYS A 237 0.99 -19.87 0.96
CA LYS A 237 -0.08 -20.55 0.21
C LYS A 237 -0.03 -20.18 -1.28
N ALA A 238 0.19 -18.92 -1.62
CA ALA A 238 0.35 -18.46 -3.00
C ALA A 238 1.57 -19.08 -3.68
N CYS A 239 2.74 -19.12 -3.03
CA CYS A 239 3.96 -19.78 -3.54
C CYS A 239 3.81 -21.30 -3.74
N ARG A 240 2.87 -21.95 -3.05
CA ARG A 240 2.54 -23.36 -3.31
C ARG A 240 1.64 -23.53 -4.54
N ALA A 241 0.82 -22.53 -4.83
CA ALA A 241 -0.10 -22.53 -5.97
C ALA A 241 0.61 -22.09 -7.27
N ASP A 242 1.55 -21.15 -7.18
CA ASP A 242 2.38 -20.67 -8.28
C ASP A 242 3.85 -20.99 -8.00
N SER A 243 4.41 -21.93 -8.77
CA SER A 243 5.79 -22.41 -8.62
C SER A 243 6.85 -21.36 -8.96
N ARG A 244 6.46 -20.26 -9.61
CA ARG A 244 7.35 -19.14 -9.93
C ARG A 244 7.51 -18.19 -8.75
N LEU A 245 6.50 -18.10 -7.88
CA LEU A 245 6.58 -17.25 -6.69
C LEU A 245 7.47 -17.89 -5.63
N MET A 246 8.38 -17.11 -5.07
CA MET A 246 9.24 -17.53 -3.98
C MET A 246 9.41 -16.43 -2.93
N THR A 247 9.71 -16.83 -1.69
CA THR A 247 9.99 -15.92 -0.59
C THR A 247 11.47 -15.90 -0.26
N ILE A 248 12.02 -14.72 0.00
CA ILE A 248 13.45 -14.50 0.23
C ILE A 248 13.64 -13.64 1.47
N ASN A 249 14.62 -13.96 2.31
CA ASN A 249 15.00 -13.08 3.42
C ASN A 249 16.12 -12.12 2.98
N VAL A 250 15.83 -10.83 3.02
CA VAL A 250 16.77 -9.76 2.70
C VAL A 250 16.89 -8.85 3.92
N GLY A 251 18.05 -8.87 4.57
CA GLY A 251 18.33 -8.01 5.73
C GLY A 251 17.38 -8.23 6.92
N GLY A 252 16.84 -9.44 7.11
CA GLY A 252 15.88 -9.75 8.16
C GLY A 252 14.42 -9.52 7.75
N SER A 253 14.16 -8.92 6.58
CA SER A 253 12.82 -8.72 6.04
C SER A 253 12.49 -9.76 4.96
N LEU A 254 11.32 -10.39 5.06
CA LEU A 254 10.83 -11.29 4.03
C LEU A 254 10.35 -10.51 2.81
N HIS A 255 10.75 -10.95 1.62
CA HIS A 255 10.35 -10.41 0.33
C HIS A 255 9.70 -11.50 -0.51
N VAL A 256 8.71 -11.14 -1.31
CA VAL A 256 8.09 -12.00 -2.32
C VAL A 256 8.65 -11.61 -3.67
N CYS A 257 9.10 -12.56 -4.48
CA CYS A 257 9.57 -12.30 -5.84
C CYS A 257 9.14 -13.44 -6.77
N ARG A 258 9.33 -13.24 -8.07
CA ARG A 258 8.93 -14.18 -9.10
C ARG A 258 10.16 -14.62 -9.91
N SER A 259 10.34 -15.93 -10.03
CA SER A 259 11.32 -16.55 -10.91
C SER A 259 10.79 -16.59 -12.36
N PRO A 260 11.64 -16.36 -13.37
CA PRO A 260 11.23 -16.49 -14.77
C PRO A 260 10.99 -17.93 -15.19
N LEU A 261 11.58 -18.90 -14.48
CA LEU A 261 11.35 -20.33 -14.69
C LEU A 261 10.45 -20.90 -13.60
N GLU A 262 9.52 -21.75 -14.02
CA GLU A 262 8.74 -22.61 -13.14
C GLU A 262 9.65 -23.63 -12.48
N ASP A 263 9.30 -23.99 -11.25
CA ASP A 263 9.98 -25.09 -10.56
C ASP A 263 9.17 -26.36 -10.74
N GLU A 264 9.74 -27.29 -11.50
CA GLU A 264 9.20 -28.65 -11.65
C GLU A 264 9.12 -29.39 -10.30
N VAL A 265 9.82 -28.90 -9.28
CA VAL A 265 9.97 -29.57 -7.98
C VAL A 265 9.01 -29.02 -6.90
N SER A 266 7.83 -28.51 -7.26
CA SER A 266 6.76 -28.18 -6.28
C SER A 266 6.43 -29.33 -5.28
N THR A 267 6.87 -30.56 -5.56
CA THR A 267 6.91 -31.71 -4.64
C THR A 267 8.17 -31.79 -3.73
N MET A 268 8.80 -30.66 -3.38
CA MET A 268 10.02 -30.61 -2.55
C MET A 268 9.75 -30.81 -1.04
N SER A 269 10.34 -31.88 -0.49
CA SER A 269 10.87 -31.87 0.89
C SER A 269 12.00 -32.90 1.05
N LEU A 270 11.91 -34.05 0.38
CA LEU A 270 12.87 -35.14 0.57
C LEU A 270 13.91 -35.23 -0.57
N TRP A 271 13.50 -35.12 -1.82
CA TRP A 271 14.39 -35.43 -2.94
C TRP A 271 15.47 -34.36 -3.20
N SER A 272 15.16 -33.08 -3.01
CA SER A 272 16.15 -32.01 -3.10
C SER A 272 17.17 -32.05 -1.96
N ARG A 273 16.75 -32.43 -0.74
CA ARG A 273 17.67 -32.69 0.39
C ARG A 273 18.61 -33.85 0.07
N ILE A 274 18.09 -34.94 -0.52
CA ILE A 274 18.90 -36.08 -0.97
C ILE A 274 19.87 -35.65 -2.07
N ARG A 275 19.42 -34.88 -3.08
CA ARG A 275 20.30 -34.34 -4.14
C ARG A 275 21.44 -33.50 -3.58
N ARG A 276 21.14 -32.66 -2.59
CA ARG A 276 22.14 -31.83 -1.90
C ARG A 276 23.14 -32.66 -1.10
N LEU A 277 22.66 -33.73 -0.43
CA LEU A 277 23.52 -34.71 0.24
C LEU A 277 24.43 -35.46 -0.76
N LEU A 278 23.91 -35.76 -1.95
CA LEU A 278 24.64 -36.48 -3.00
C LEU A 278 25.53 -35.58 -3.89
N ARG A 279 25.67 -34.28 -3.57
CA ARG A 279 26.48 -33.30 -4.34
C ARG A 279 26.16 -33.28 -5.84
N LEU A 280 24.91 -33.57 -6.22
CA LEU A 280 24.49 -33.50 -7.61
C LEU A 280 24.45 -32.04 -8.08
N LYS A 281 24.80 -31.79 -9.36
CA LYS A 281 24.81 -30.44 -9.94
C LYS A 281 23.40 -29.83 -9.85
N PRO A 282 23.27 -28.56 -9.43
CA PRO A 282 21.95 -27.90 -9.32
C PRO A 282 21.31 -27.75 -10.69
N SER A 283 19.98 -27.89 -10.73
CA SER A 283 19.18 -27.72 -11.96
C SER A 283 19.25 -26.27 -12.48
N VAL A 284 18.87 -26.05 -13.74
CA VAL A 284 18.84 -24.69 -14.33
C VAL A 284 17.88 -23.79 -13.54
N ALA A 285 16.69 -24.29 -13.21
CA ALA A 285 15.71 -23.59 -12.38
C ALA A 285 16.24 -23.24 -10.97
N GLU A 286 16.94 -24.17 -10.30
CA GLU A 286 17.57 -23.91 -8.99
C GLU A 286 18.63 -22.80 -9.07
N ARG A 287 19.45 -22.80 -10.14
CA ARG A 287 20.44 -21.73 -10.36
C ARG A 287 19.77 -20.39 -10.64
N VAL A 288 18.75 -20.37 -11.51
CA VAL A 288 17.98 -19.15 -11.81
C VAL A 288 17.34 -18.59 -10.55
N ARG A 289 16.79 -19.42 -9.66
CA ARG A 289 16.26 -18.98 -8.36
C ARG A 289 17.34 -18.41 -7.44
N THR A 290 18.50 -19.06 -7.37
CA THR A 290 19.62 -18.57 -6.57
C THR A 290 20.12 -17.21 -7.08
N LEU A 291 20.20 -17.04 -8.40
CA LEU A 291 20.56 -15.77 -9.04
C LEU A 291 19.47 -14.71 -8.84
N THR A 292 18.19 -15.08 -8.92
CA THR A 292 17.06 -14.18 -8.63
C THR A 292 17.12 -13.71 -7.18
N GLU A 293 17.46 -14.59 -6.24
CA GLU A 293 17.68 -14.24 -4.84
C GLU A 293 18.82 -13.25 -4.66
N GLN A 294 19.96 -13.48 -5.31
CA GLN A 294 21.09 -12.55 -5.28
C GLN A 294 20.70 -11.20 -5.87
N ARG A 295 20.02 -11.19 -7.02
CA ARG A 295 19.53 -9.97 -7.67
C ARG A 295 18.64 -9.15 -6.75
N VAL A 296 17.63 -9.78 -6.14
CA VAL A 296 16.71 -9.13 -5.18
C VAL A 296 17.48 -8.53 -3.99
N LYS A 297 18.50 -9.22 -3.46
CA LYS A 297 19.36 -8.66 -2.40
C LYS A 297 20.16 -7.44 -2.87
N LEU A 298 20.71 -7.47 -4.08
CA LEU A 298 21.45 -6.34 -4.65
C LEU A 298 20.53 -5.16 -4.95
N GLU A 299 19.32 -5.39 -5.47
CA GLU A 299 18.34 -4.34 -5.75
C GLU A 299 17.81 -3.68 -4.47
N SER A 300 17.61 -4.46 -3.41
CA SER A 300 17.32 -3.91 -2.08
C SER A 300 18.48 -3.09 -1.53
N GLY A 301 19.72 -3.57 -1.72
CA GLY A 301 20.94 -2.83 -1.33
C GLY A 301 21.07 -1.51 -2.09
N ARG A 302 20.86 -1.52 -3.40
CA ARG A 302 20.82 -0.34 -4.26
C ARG A 302 19.77 0.66 -3.80
N SER A 303 18.53 0.20 -3.60
CA SER A 303 17.43 1.07 -3.13
C SER A 303 17.75 1.74 -1.79
N SER A 304 18.46 1.05 -0.89
CA SER A 304 18.93 1.63 0.36
C SER A 304 20.02 2.70 0.15
N VAL A 305 20.92 2.51 -0.82
CA VAL A 305 21.96 3.50 -1.16
C VAL A 305 21.34 4.71 -1.85
N ASP A 306 20.38 4.53 -2.75
CA ASP A 306 19.69 5.61 -3.44
C ASP A 306 18.99 6.56 -2.44
N ARG A 307 18.28 6.00 -1.44
CA ARG A 307 17.71 6.82 -0.34
C ARG A 307 18.77 7.60 0.44
N LYS A 308 19.96 7.01 0.62
CA LYS A 308 21.07 7.70 1.28
C LYS A 308 21.62 8.83 0.41
N VAL A 309 21.71 8.63 -0.91
CA VAL A 309 22.09 9.68 -1.86
C VAL A 309 21.10 10.84 -1.79
N ASP A 310 19.79 10.57 -1.83
CA ASP A 310 18.75 11.62 -1.74
C ASP A 310 18.86 12.44 -0.44
N ALA A 311 19.11 11.77 0.70
CA ALA A 311 19.31 12.43 1.98
C ALA A 311 20.56 13.31 1.98
N LEU A 312 21.69 12.79 1.49
CA LEU A 312 22.95 13.54 1.38
C LEU A 312 22.85 14.72 0.42
N GLU A 313 22.11 14.60 -0.69
CA GLU A 313 21.83 15.71 -1.60
C GLU A 313 20.96 16.79 -0.92
N GLY A 314 20.01 16.38 -0.07
CA GLY A 314 19.25 17.30 0.77
C GLY A 314 20.14 18.06 1.76
N GLU A 315 21.07 17.36 2.43
CA GLU A 315 22.05 17.96 3.33
C GLU A 315 23.03 18.89 2.61
N GLU A 316 23.46 18.52 1.40
CA GLU A 316 24.33 19.33 0.55
C GLU A 316 23.65 20.66 0.22
N ARG A 317 22.40 20.62 -0.26
CA ARG A 317 21.59 21.80 -0.55
C ARG A 317 21.41 22.70 0.68
N ALA A 318 21.07 22.11 1.82
CA ALA A 318 20.90 22.85 3.07
C ALA A 318 22.21 23.51 3.53
N ALA A 319 23.35 22.82 3.42
CA ALA A 319 24.66 23.36 3.78
C ALA A 319 25.08 24.51 2.83
N LEU A 320 24.80 24.40 1.53
CA LEU A 320 25.02 25.49 0.57
C LEU A 320 24.19 26.73 0.91
N GLU A 321 22.90 26.57 1.22
CA GLU A 321 22.01 27.68 1.62
C GLU A 321 22.46 28.34 2.93
N GLN A 322 22.86 27.54 3.93
CA GLN A 322 23.39 28.03 5.21
C GLN A 322 24.72 28.76 5.02
N GLY A 323 25.63 28.23 4.19
CA GLY A 323 26.91 28.85 3.88
C GLY A 323 26.76 30.19 3.18
N ALA A 324 25.83 30.28 2.22
CA ALA A 324 25.50 31.53 1.53
C ALA A 324 24.84 32.58 2.45
N ALA A 325 24.10 32.15 3.47
CA ALA A 325 23.44 33.03 4.44
C ALA A 325 24.32 33.41 5.64
N ALA A 326 25.46 32.74 5.82
CA ALA A 326 26.33 32.95 6.98
C ALA A 326 27.01 34.32 6.94
N GLY A 327 26.80 35.11 8.00
CA GLY A 327 27.37 36.46 8.12
C GLY A 327 28.83 36.53 8.57
N SER A 328 29.44 35.42 8.98
CA SER A 328 30.84 35.38 9.44
C SER A 328 31.65 34.29 8.76
N ASP A 329 32.91 34.59 8.47
CA ASP A 329 33.81 33.67 7.77
C ASP A 329 34.15 32.42 8.59
N ALA A 330 34.17 32.53 9.92
CA ALA A 330 34.35 31.38 10.80
C ALA A 330 33.19 30.36 10.64
N VAL A 331 31.95 30.86 10.56
CA VAL A 331 30.77 30.00 10.34
C VAL A 331 30.78 29.43 8.93
N LYS A 332 31.13 30.24 7.92
CA LYS A 332 31.30 29.76 6.54
C LYS A 332 32.34 28.64 6.46
N LYS A 333 33.51 28.79 7.10
CA LYS A 333 34.56 27.77 7.11
C LYS A 333 34.09 26.48 7.77
N GLN A 334 33.37 26.57 8.89
CA GLN A 334 32.79 25.40 9.54
C GLN A 334 31.78 24.67 8.62
N ILE A 335 30.90 25.43 7.94
CA ILE A 335 29.93 24.87 7.00
C ILE A 335 30.64 24.28 5.77
N ALA A 336 31.73 24.90 5.29
CA ALA A 336 32.54 24.40 4.19
C ALA A 336 33.14 23.03 4.54
N GLY A 337 33.73 22.87 5.72
CA GLY A 337 34.26 21.58 6.18
C GLY A 337 33.17 20.50 6.30
N LYS A 338 31.95 20.86 6.71
CA LYS A 338 30.79 19.94 6.69
C LYS A 338 30.43 19.56 5.26
N LEU A 339 30.37 20.53 4.34
CA LEU A 339 30.01 20.31 2.94
C LEU A 339 31.01 19.41 2.21
N VAL A 340 32.32 19.55 2.48
CA VAL A 340 33.35 18.62 1.98
C VAL A 340 33.03 17.18 2.38
N ARG A 341 32.69 16.94 3.65
CA ARG A 341 32.36 15.59 4.15
C ARG A 341 31.11 15.03 3.46
N VAL A 342 30.06 15.83 3.33
CA VAL A 342 28.82 15.43 2.64
C VAL A 342 29.10 15.08 1.18
N ARG A 343 29.83 15.92 0.43
CA ARG A 343 30.17 15.67 -0.98
C ARG A 343 30.99 14.39 -1.16
N ARG A 344 31.94 14.11 -0.26
CA ARG A 344 32.71 12.85 -0.27
C ARG A 344 31.84 11.64 0.01
N GLU A 345 30.98 11.69 1.02
CA GLU A 345 30.03 10.61 1.31
C GLU A 345 29.07 10.35 0.16
N LEU A 346 28.62 11.43 -0.48
CA LEU A 346 27.73 11.40 -1.64
C LEU A 346 28.44 10.74 -2.84
N LYS A 347 29.70 11.10 -3.11
CA LYS A 347 30.54 10.43 -4.12
C LYS A 347 30.66 8.93 -3.85
N ARG A 348 30.96 8.53 -2.60
CA ARG A 348 31.04 7.11 -2.21
C ARG A 348 29.71 6.38 -2.42
N ALA A 349 28.60 6.98 -2.01
CA ALA A 349 27.27 6.40 -2.17
C ALA A 349 26.91 6.23 -3.66
N ARG A 350 27.20 7.22 -4.52
CA ARG A 350 27.01 7.11 -5.98
C ARG A 350 27.85 6.00 -6.60
N THR A 351 29.14 5.89 -6.24
CA THR A 351 30.00 4.78 -6.71
C THR A 351 29.44 3.42 -6.27
N GLN A 352 28.96 3.31 -5.03
CA GLN A 352 28.35 2.08 -4.53
C GLN A 352 27.06 1.72 -5.29
N ALA A 353 26.20 2.69 -5.59
CA ALA A 353 25.00 2.49 -6.40
C ALA A 353 25.32 2.03 -7.84
N GLN A 354 26.38 2.59 -8.44
CA GLN A 354 26.88 2.18 -9.75
C GLN A 354 27.38 0.73 -9.73
N MET A 355 28.13 0.34 -8.69
CA MET A 355 28.60 -1.05 -8.52
C MET A 355 27.42 -2.03 -8.40
N TYR A 356 26.40 -1.71 -7.60
CA TYR A 356 25.20 -2.55 -7.51
C TYR A 356 24.51 -2.67 -8.87
N SER A 357 24.39 -1.58 -9.62
CA SER A 357 23.76 -1.59 -10.95
C SER A 357 24.47 -2.53 -11.91
N GLN A 358 25.81 -2.46 -11.98
CA GLN A 358 26.61 -3.36 -12.81
C GLN A 358 26.45 -4.83 -12.41
N GLN A 359 26.44 -5.13 -11.10
CA GLN A 359 26.24 -6.50 -10.62
C GLN A 359 24.83 -7.02 -10.95
N ILE A 360 23.81 -6.17 -10.84
CA ILE A 360 22.43 -6.51 -11.23
C ILE A 360 22.37 -6.84 -12.73
N ASP A 361 23.02 -6.05 -13.58
CA ASP A 361 23.02 -6.26 -15.04
C ASP A 361 23.70 -7.59 -15.44
N VAL A 362 24.83 -7.92 -14.81
CA VAL A 362 25.53 -9.21 -15.02
C VAL A 362 24.64 -10.38 -14.61
N ILE A 363 24.03 -10.32 -13.42
CA ILE A 363 23.13 -11.37 -12.95
C ILE A 363 21.88 -11.48 -13.84
N GLY A 364 21.33 -10.35 -14.28
CA GLY A 364 20.20 -10.29 -15.21
C GLY A 364 20.51 -11.01 -16.53
N THR A 365 21.70 -10.78 -17.07
CA THR A 365 22.19 -11.45 -18.29
C THR A 365 22.32 -12.96 -18.08
N HIS A 366 22.88 -13.40 -16.94
CA HIS A 366 22.98 -14.83 -16.61
C HIS A 366 21.61 -15.50 -16.46
N ILE A 367 20.66 -14.84 -15.79
CA ILE A 367 19.28 -15.33 -15.68
C ILE A 367 18.66 -15.47 -17.06
N HIS A 368 18.85 -14.48 -17.94
CA HIS A 368 18.32 -14.49 -19.30
C HIS A 368 18.89 -15.66 -20.12
N HIS A 369 20.22 -15.85 -20.13
CA HIS A 369 20.88 -16.96 -20.85
C HIS A 369 20.41 -18.34 -20.36
N LEU A 370 20.28 -18.52 -19.04
CA LEU A 370 19.76 -19.76 -18.47
C LEU A 370 18.30 -20.00 -18.83
N THR A 371 17.49 -18.95 -18.84
CA THR A 371 16.07 -19.03 -19.24
C THR A 371 15.92 -19.42 -20.71
N LEU A 372 16.73 -18.82 -21.60
CA LEU A 372 16.75 -19.16 -23.03
C LEU A 372 17.16 -20.61 -23.26
N LYS A 373 18.16 -21.09 -22.52
CA LYS A 373 18.64 -22.48 -22.59
C LYS A 373 17.55 -23.47 -22.20
N GLU A 374 16.78 -23.17 -21.16
CA GLU A 374 15.69 -24.04 -20.68
C GLU A 374 14.51 -24.09 -21.67
N GLN A 375 14.18 -22.96 -22.31
CA GLN A 375 13.09 -22.87 -23.28
C GLN A 375 13.34 -23.64 -24.59
N GLY A 376 14.49 -24.31 -24.73
CA GLY A 376 14.81 -25.09 -25.93
C GLY A 376 14.90 -24.26 -27.21
N ARG A 377 14.87 -22.92 -27.10
CA ARG A 377 15.20 -22.03 -28.21
C ARG A 377 16.66 -22.27 -28.51
N ARG A 378 16.90 -23.10 -29.53
CA ARG A 378 18.17 -23.22 -30.25
C ARG A 378 18.48 -21.87 -30.92
N MET A 379 18.70 -20.83 -30.13
CA MET A 379 19.72 -19.88 -30.52
C MET A 379 21.05 -20.65 -30.45
N GLU A 380 21.95 -20.40 -31.40
CA GLU A 380 23.35 -20.71 -31.20
C GLU A 380 23.78 -19.94 -29.95
N LEU A 381 23.61 -20.56 -28.80
CA LEU A 381 24.12 -20.03 -27.54
C LEU A 381 25.61 -19.78 -27.78
N PRO A 382 26.15 -18.63 -27.35
CA PRO A 382 27.59 -18.44 -27.31
C PRO A 382 28.22 -19.70 -26.71
N LYS A 383 29.35 -20.15 -27.26
CA LYS A 383 29.93 -21.42 -26.83
C LYS A 383 30.09 -21.37 -25.31
N ALA A 384 29.95 -22.51 -24.63
CA ALA A 384 30.08 -22.53 -23.18
C ALA A 384 31.39 -21.86 -22.70
N GLU A 385 32.43 -21.93 -23.52
CA GLU A 385 33.71 -21.22 -23.39
C GLU A 385 33.56 -19.70 -23.36
N ASP A 386 32.78 -19.12 -24.28
CA ASP A 386 32.53 -17.68 -24.36
C ASP A 386 31.75 -17.18 -23.14
N LEU A 387 30.72 -17.92 -22.71
CA LEU A 387 29.96 -17.58 -21.49
C LEU A 387 30.84 -17.67 -20.23
N THR A 388 31.70 -18.69 -20.13
CA THR A 388 32.65 -18.79 -19.00
C THR A 388 33.72 -17.70 -19.05
N ARG A 389 34.12 -17.28 -20.25
CA ARG A 389 35.09 -16.20 -20.44
C ARG A 389 34.49 -14.86 -20.08
N GLU A 390 33.29 -14.53 -20.57
CA GLU A 390 32.56 -13.32 -20.20
C GLU A 390 32.28 -13.27 -18.69
N ALA A 391 31.89 -14.40 -18.09
CA ALA A 391 31.70 -14.48 -16.64
C ALA A 391 33.01 -14.25 -15.88
N ALA A 392 34.12 -14.84 -16.32
CA ALA A 392 35.44 -14.63 -15.70
C ALA A 392 35.96 -13.20 -15.90
N GLU A 393 35.68 -12.57 -17.04
CA GLU A 393 36.00 -11.17 -17.32
C GLU A 393 35.15 -10.24 -16.45
N ALA A 394 33.84 -10.51 -16.30
CA ALA A 394 32.97 -9.78 -15.41
C ALA A 394 33.39 -9.92 -13.93
N GLU A 395 33.74 -11.13 -13.48
CA GLU A 395 34.26 -11.36 -12.13
C GLU A 395 35.58 -10.63 -11.91
N ARG A 396 36.47 -10.59 -12.91
CA ARG A 396 37.70 -9.78 -12.84
C ARG A 396 37.39 -8.30 -12.71
N VAL A 397 36.52 -7.75 -13.55
CA VAL A 397 36.15 -6.33 -13.49
C VAL A 397 35.50 -5.99 -12.15
N ILE A 398 34.61 -6.85 -11.62
CA ILE A 398 34.00 -6.65 -10.31
C ILE A 398 35.05 -6.73 -9.19
N SER A 399 35.98 -7.68 -9.27
CA SER A 399 37.08 -7.81 -8.32
C SER A 399 37.97 -6.57 -8.34
N GLU A 400 38.38 -6.11 -9.53
CA GLU A 400 39.17 -4.89 -9.71
C GLU A 400 38.44 -3.66 -9.19
N LEU A 401 37.14 -3.52 -9.48
CA LEU A 401 36.32 -2.42 -8.94
C LEU A 401 36.19 -2.49 -7.42
N SER A 402 36.06 -3.68 -6.84
CA SER A 402 35.98 -3.86 -5.39
C SER A 402 37.31 -3.50 -4.70
N VAL A 403 38.43 -3.95 -5.28
CA VAL A 403 39.79 -3.60 -4.81
C VAL A 403 40.02 -2.10 -4.95
N ASN A 404 39.63 -1.50 -6.07
CA ASN A 404 39.74 -0.05 -6.27
C ASN A 404 38.85 0.73 -5.30
N ALA A 405 37.66 0.22 -4.98
CA ALA A 405 36.76 0.83 -3.99
C ALA A 405 37.32 0.73 -2.57
N ASP A 406 37.91 -0.40 -2.19
CA ASP A 406 38.56 -0.60 -0.89
C ASP A 406 39.87 0.19 -0.78
N LEU A 407 40.63 0.31 -1.87
CA LEU A 407 41.80 1.19 -1.95
C LEU A 407 41.38 2.65 -1.79
N ALA A 408 40.34 3.10 -2.50
CA ALA A 408 39.79 4.44 -2.34
C ALA A 408 39.30 4.71 -0.91
N ARG A 409 38.65 3.73 -0.27
CA ARG A 409 38.24 3.82 1.14
C ARG A 409 39.45 3.91 2.08
N SER A 410 40.51 3.15 1.86
CA SER A 410 41.69 3.15 2.74
C SER A 410 42.53 4.43 2.61
N ILE A 411 42.62 5.01 1.42
CA ILE A 411 43.31 6.28 1.17
C ILE A 411 42.57 7.45 1.84
N GLU A 412 41.24 7.44 1.87
CA GLU A 412 40.45 8.55 2.40
C GLU A 412 40.35 8.62 3.94
N VAL A 413 40.64 7.54 4.67
CA VAL A 413 40.48 7.49 6.14
C VAL A 413 41.71 7.99 6.91
N SER A 414 42.87 8.11 6.27
CA SER A 414 44.15 8.21 6.99
C SER A 414 44.87 9.55 6.94
N ALA A 415 44.33 10.58 6.27
CA ALA A 415 45.00 11.88 6.24
C ALA A 415 44.03 13.05 6.06
N GLU A 416 44.09 14.01 7.00
CA GLU A 416 43.84 15.44 6.72
C GLU A 416 44.84 15.86 5.64
N THR A 417 44.52 15.52 4.41
CA THR A 417 45.37 15.75 3.24
C THR A 417 45.26 17.23 2.88
N PRO A 418 46.35 17.87 2.41
CA PRO A 418 46.32 19.27 1.95
C PRO A 418 45.21 19.55 0.93
N MET A 419 44.71 18.54 0.20
CA MET A 419 43.55 18.64 -0.69
C MET A 419 42.25 19.08 0.01
N MET A 420 42.07 18.84 1.31
CA MET A 420 40.88 19.35 2.03
C MET A 420 40.88 20.89 2.10
N ALA A 421 42.05 21.51 2.28
CA ALA A 421 42.13 22.97 2.35
C ALA A 421 41.77 23.61 1.00
N ASP A 422 42.19 23.00 -0.10
CA ASP A 422 41.85 23.45 -1.45
C ASP A 422 40.35 23.29 -1.74
N GLU A 423 39.75 22.16 -1.33
CA GLU A 423 38.30 21.91 -1.46
C GLU A 423 37.48 22.90 -0.61
N GLU A 424 37.91 23.17 0.63
CA GLU A 424 37.26 24.18 1.49
C GLU A 424 37.34 25.59 0.88
N ALA A 425 38.50 25.97 0.34
CA ALA A 425 38.67 27.26 -0.31
C ALA A 425 37.78 27.41 -1.55
N ALA A 426 37.66 26.35 -2.36
CA ALA A 426 36.75 26.32 -3.49
C ALA A 426 35.27 26.47 -3.05
N ILE A 427 34.87 25.78 -1.98
CA ILE A 427 33.52 25.89 -1.42
C ILE A 427 33.23 27.29 -0.85
N MET A 428 34.22 27.92 -0.21
CA MET A 428 34.08 29.31 0.27
C MET A 428 33.79 30.27 -0.91
N ALA A 429 34.49 30.08 -2.03
CA ALA A 429 34.20 30.83 -3.25
C ALA A 429 32.80 30.52 -3.82
N GLU A 430 32.33 29.27 -3.73
CA GLU A 430 30.95 28.92 -4.09
C GLU A 430 29.91 29.64 -3.20
N PHE A 431 30.16 29.74 -1.88
CA PHE A 431 29.27 30.48 -0.96
C PHE A 431 29.19 31.97 -1.31
N GLU A 432 30.31 32.59 -1.66
CA GLU A 432 30.36 34.00 -2.08
C GLU A 432 29.61 34.22 -3.40
N GLN A 433 29.78 33.32 -4.37
CA GLN A 433 29.03 33.36 -5.63
C GLN A 433 27.52 33.17 -5.39
N ALA A 434 27.14 32.24 -4.52
CA ALA A 434 25.74 32.00 -4.17
C ALA A 434 25.12 33.21 -3.44
N ALA A 435 25.85 33.84 -2.52
CA ALA A 435 25.43 35.05 -1.83
C ALA A 435 25.26 36.22 -2.82
N THR A 436 26.18 36.38 -3.77
CA THR A 436 26.12 37.43 -4.80
C THR A 436 24.93 37.24 -5.72
N LYS A 437 24.70 36.02 -6.24
CA LYS A 437 23.51 35.69 -7.05
C LYS A 437 22.19 35.95 -6.30
N LYS A 438 22.16 35.69 -5.00
CA LYS A 438 20.98 35.95 -4.15
C LYS A 438 20.75 37.45 -3.94
N ALA A 439 21.82 38.24 -3.81
CA ALA A 439 21.74 39.70 -3.72
C ALA A 439 21.30 40.34 -5.05
N GLU A 440 21.83 39.86 -6.17
CA GLU A 440 21.45 40.33 -7.52
C GLU A 440 19.99 40.03 -7.85
N SER A 441 19.51 38.82 -7.53
CA SER A 441 18.09 38.45 -7.71
C SER A 441 17.14 39.26 -6.81
N ALA A 442 17.56 39.61 -5.59
CA ALA A 442 16.79 40.50 -4.72
C ALA A 442 16.73 41.95 -5.23
N SER A 443 17.82 42.45 -5.83
CA SER A 443 17.90 43.81 -6.40
C SER A 443 17.12 43.93 -7.73
N GLY A 444 17.18 42.91 -8.59
CA GLY A 444 16.47 42.88 -9.88
C GLY A 444 14.94 42.84 -9.75
N ALA A 445 14.40 42.25 -8.69
CA ALA A 445 12.96 42.21 -8.43
C ALA A 445 12.38 43.57 -7.96
N GLY A 446 13.23 44.49 -7.46
CA GLY A 446 12.81 45.80 -6.95
C GLY A 446 12.59 46.88 -8.03
N SER A 447 13.18 46.73 -9.22
CA SER A 447 13.14 47.74 -10.28
C SER A 447 11.98 47.61 -11.28
N ALA A 448 11.17 46.56 -11.20
CA ALA A 448 10.07 46.34 -12.15
C ALA A 448 8.69 46.89 -11.72
N VAL A 449 8.57 47.53 -10.53
CA VAL A 449 7.28 48.03 -10.00
C VAL A 449 7.18 49.57 -9.91
N SER A 450 8.21 50.32 -10.31
CA SER A 450 8.19 51.80 -10.22
C SER A 450 7.77 52.52 -11.52
N GLY A 451 6.87 51.94 -12.32
CA GLY A 451 6.51 52.48 -13.64
C GLY A 451 5.05 52.34 -14.03
N SER A 452 4.08 52.67 -13.16
CA SER A 452 2.73 53.00 -13.63
C SER A 452 1.97 53.84 -12.60
N LYS A 453 1.85 55.15 -12.87
CA LYS A 453 0.89 56.03 -12.21
C LYS A 453 0.31 57.02 -13.22
N ALA A 454 -1.00 56.91 -13.44
CA ALA A 454 -1.99 57.94 -13.78
C ALA A 454 -2.87 57.63 -15.01
N GLY A 455 -4.04 57.05 -14.75
CA GLY A 455 -5.20 57.01 -15.64
C GLY A 455 -6.44 56.69 -14.82
N ALA A 456 -7.24 57.70 -14.50
CA ALA A 456 -8.44 57.59 -13.68
C ALA A 456 -9.62 56.99 -14.45
N GLY A 457 -10.40 56.14 -13.79
CA GLY A 457 -11.71 55.66 -14.24
C GLY A 457 -12.29 54.66 -13.23
N PRO A 458 -13.46 54.91 -12.63
CA PRO A 458 -14.12 53.94 -11.76
C PRO A 458 -15.07 53.08 -12.60
N GLU A 459 -15.05 51.75 -12.44
CA GLU A 459 -16.26 50.91 -12.41
C GLU A 459 -15.96 49.41 -12.28
N ARG A 460 -16.67 48.79 -11.31
CA ARG A 460 -17.21 47.44 -11.24
C ARG A 460 -16.32 46.21 -11.52
N GLY A 461 -16.28 45.36 -10.50
CA GLY A 461 -15.57 44.09 -10.47
C GLY A 461 -16.08 43.02 -11.42
N GLY A 462 -15.14 42.22 -11.91
CA GLY A 462 -15.31 40.92 -12.52
C GLY A 462 -14.10 40.05 -12.18
N ALA A 463 -14.35 38.83 -11.71
CA ALA A 463 -13.35 37.85 -11.31
C ALA A 463 -12.46 37.40 -12.50
N PRO A 464 -11.20 36.97 -12.26
CA PRO A 464 -10.31 36.54 -13.34
C PRO A 464 -10.64 35.13 -13.87
N PRO A 465 -10.48 34.88 -15.18
CA PRO A 465 -10.64 33.57 -15.81
C PRO A 465 -9.39 32.70 -15.64
N VAL A 466 -9.61 31.40 -15.42
CA VAL A 466 -8.59 30.34 -15.38
C VAL A 466 -8.07 30.06 -16.81
N PRO A 467 -6.75 29.92 -17.03
CA PRO A 467 -6.20 29.67 -18.35
C PRO A 467 -6.37 28.21 -18.81
N GLY A 468 -7.13 28.07 -19.91
CA GLY A 468 -7.02 27.13 -21.01
C GLY A 468 -6.30 25.79 -20.79
N ALA A 469 -7.09 24.74 -20.57
CA ALA A 469 -6.68 23.36 -20.82
C ALA A 469 -6.53 23.12 -22.33
N ALA A 470 -5.40 22.50 -22.69
CA ALA A 470 -5.06 22.10 -24.03
C ALA A 470 -6.11 21.15 -24.63
N ARG A 471 -6.59 21.57 -25.79
CA ARG A 471 -7.43 20.87 -26.77
C ARG A 471 -6.75 19.55 -27.16
N ARG A 472 -7.30 18.41 -26.72
CA ARG A 472 -6.99 17.10 -27.30
C ARG A 472 -7.94 16.88 -28.47
N GLU A 473 -7.34 16.65 -29.62
CA GLU A 473 -8.00 16.36 -30.88
C GLU A 473 -8.71 15.00 -30.83
N ASP A 474 -9.96 15.02 -31.29
CA ASP A 474 -10.78 13.86 -31.59
C ASP A 474 -10.16 13.07 -32.75
N GLY A 475 -9.58 11.92 -32.43
CA GLY A 475 -9.20 10.89 -33.38
C GLY A 475 -10.35 9.89 -33.55
N ALA A 476 -11.27 10.19 -34.47
CA ALA A 476 -12.28 9.26 -34.94
C ALA A 476 -11.62 8.04 -35.63
N ARG A 477 -11.93 6.81 -35.19
CA ARG A 477 -11.79 5.60 -36.02
C ARG A 477 -12.88 4.58 -35.73
N ALA A 478 -13.81 4.56 -36.68
CA ALA A 478 -14.37 3.40 -37.36
C ALA A 478 -14.97 2.25 -36.53
N SER A 479 -16.30 2.30 -36.49
CA SER A 479 -17.23 1.17 -36.58
C SER A 479 -16.68 -0.04 -37.35
N GLY A 480 -16.76 -1.21 -36.70
CA GLY A 480 -16.57 -2.54 -37.30
C GLY A 480 -17.64 -3.48 -36.75
N ASN A 481 -18.78 -3.48 -37.44
CA ASN A 481 -19.95 -4.31 -37.20
C ASN A 481 -19.67 -5.74 -37.71
N ALA A 482 -19.81 -6.77 -36.88
CA ALA A 482 -19.79 -8.17 -37.33
C ALA A 482 -20.70 -9.06 -36.46
N THR A 483 -21.97 -9.13 -36.90
CA THR A 483 -22.76 -10.37 -37.10
C THR A 483 -22.60 -11.55 -36.14
N ARG A 484 -23.68 -11.77 -35.37
CA ARG A 484 -24.61 -12.93 -35.48
C ARG A 484 -23.99 -14.34 -35.48
N GLY A 485 -24.10 -15.03 -34.35
CA GLY A 485 -23.92 -16.47 -34.21
C GLY A 485 -24.99 -17.04 -33.27
N GLU A 486 -26.00 -17.66 -33.87
CA GLU A 486 -27.19 -18.28 -33.29
C GLU A 486 -26.99 -19.80 -33.25
N ALA A 487 -27.73 -20.50 -32.36
CA ALA A 487 -27.81 -21.95 -32.14
C ALA A 487 -26.69 -22.57 -31.25
N ALA A 488 -26.92 -23.55 -30.37
CA ALA A 488 -28.05 -24.46 -30.21
C ALA A 488 -28.18 -24.95 -28.75
N ARG A 489 -29.41 -25.28 -28.35
CA ARG A 489 -29.73 -26.17 -27.21
C ARG A 489 -29.38 -27.62 -27.55
N PRO A 490 -29.17 -28.49 -26.56
CA PRO A 490 -29.62 -29.87 -26.67
C PRO A 490 -30.74 -30.18 -25.68
N GLU A 491 -31.77 -30.82 -26.22
CA GLU A 491 -32.79 -31.51 -25.46
C GLU A 491 -32.26 -32.79 -24.80
N LEU A 492 -33.08 -33.24 -23.86
CA LEU A 492 -33.00 -34.43 -23.02
C LEU A 492 -32.75 -35.74 -23.80
N SER A 493 -32.07 -36.65 -23.12
CA SER A 493 -32.33 -38.10 -23.15
C SER A 493 -32.15 -38.63 -21.73
#